data_AF-A0A7V5VNN7-F1
#
_entry.id   AF-A0A7V5VNN7-F1
#
_cell.length_a   1.000
_cell.length_b   1.000
_cell.length_c   1.000
_cell.angle_alpha   90.00
_cell.angle_beta   90.00
_cell.angle_gamma   90.00
#
_symmetry.space_group_name_H-M   'P 1'
#
loop_
_entity.id
_entity.type
_entity.pdbx_description
1 polymer ?
#
loop_
_entity_poly.entity_id
_entity_poly.type
_entity_poly.pdbx_seq_one_letter_code
_entity_poly.pdbx_strand_id
1 'polypeptide(L)'
;MREQALGRHLIVEVFDADPSLLNDAQALEQLLLDAARAAHATVIQSVFHQFSPYGVSGVVVIAESHLAIHTWPEYGYAAIDIFTCGPKMDLDAAIEVIRAGLGGRIFQIEIRRGQGVQSFQCAVGA
;
A
#
# COMPACT_ATOMS: atom_id res chain seq x y z
N MET A 1 27.24 -2.97 -10.22
CA MET A 1 26.22 -2.13 -10.88
C MET A 1 25.12 -1.86 -9.89
N ARG A 2 24.75 -0.60 -9.62
CA ARG A 2 23.52 -0.33 -8.88
C ARG A 2 22.37 -0.56 -9.86
N GLU A 3 21.64 -1.65 -9.69
CA GLU A 3 20.40 -1.89 -10.43
C GLU A 3 19.41 -0.77 -10.08
N GLN A 4 19.26 0.19 -10.99
CA GLN A 4 18.26 1.25 -10.89
C GLN A 4 16.91 0.69 -11.35
N ALA A 5 15.94 0.73 -10.46
CA ALA A 5 14.53 0.49 -10.75
C ALA A 5 13.79 1.82 -10.57
N LEU A 6 12.69 2.03 -11.32
CA LEU A 6 11.85 3.22 -11.22
C LEU A 6 11.16 3.31 -9.85
N GLY A 7 10.80 2.15 -9.28
CA GLY A 7 10.14 2.09 -7.99
C GLY A 7 10.20 0.71 -7.35
N ARG A 8 9.71 0.64 -6.12
CA ARG A 8 9.60 -0.57 -5.31
C ARG A 8 8.13 -0.85 -5.05
N HIS A 9 7.71 -2.08 -5.29
CA HIS A 9 6.34 -2.50 -5.12
C HIS A 9 6.28 -3.67 -4.13
N LEU A 10 5.73 -3.43 -2.95
CA LEU A 10 5.41 -4.51 -2.03
C LEU A 10 4.02 -5.06 -2.35
N ILE A 11 3.95 -6.37 -2.52
CA ILE A 11 2.70 -7.12 -2.49
C ILE A 11 2.61 -7.73 -1.10
N VAL A 12 1.57 -7.37 -0.37
CA VAL A 12 1.41 -7.66 1.05
C VAL A 12 0.12 -8.44 1.25
N GLU A 13 0.26 -9.61 1.84
CA GLU A 13 -0.81 -10.55 2.16
C GLU A 13 -1.00 -10.53 3.67
N VAL A 14 -2.19 -10.15 4.13
CA VAL A 14 -2.54 -10.11 5.56
C VAL A 14 -3.57 -11.19 5.85
N PHE A 15 -3.27 -12.05 6.81
CA PHE A 15 -4.14 -13.12 7.28
C PHE A 15 -4.49 -12.94 8.76
N ASP A 16 -5.62 -13.50 9.18
CA ASP A 16 -6.08 -13.48 10.57
C ASP A 16 -6.29 -12.05 11.12
N ALA A 17 -6.68 -11.11 10.25
CA ALA A 17 -7.05 -9.75 10.64
C ALA A 17 -8.52 -9.70 11.13
N ASP A 18 -8.84 -8.69 11.95
CA ASP A 18 -10.17 -8.49 12.51
C ASP A 18 -11.21 -8.25 11.40
N PRO A 19 -12.22 -9.14 11.22
CA PRO A 19 -13.24 -8.97 10.19
C PRO A 19 -14.03 -7.67 10.28
N SER A 20 -14.20 -7.11 11.49
CA SER A 20 -14.92 -5.84 11.67
C SER A 20 -14.14 -4.67 11.05
N LEU A 21 -12.82 -4.67 11.22
CA LEU A 21 -11.92 -3.68 10.62
C LEU A 21 -11.83 -3.85 9.10
N LEU A 22 -11.75 -5.11 8.62
CA LEU A 22 -11.74 -5.41 7.19
C LEU A 22 -13.02 -4.99 6.47
N ASN A 23 -14.10 -4.73 7.21
CA ASN A 23 -15.39 -4.29 6.69
C ASN A 23 -15.70 -2.81 6.98
N ASP A 24 -14.70 -2.02 7.37
CA ASP A 24 -14.85 -0.58 7.65
C ASP A 24 -14.03 0.23 6.63
N ALA A 25 -14.70 0.78 5.62
CA ALA A 25 -14.01 1.54 4.57
C ALA A 25 -13.32 2.81 5.09
N GLN A 26 -13.87 3.47 6.12
CA GLN A 26 -13.28 4.70 6.66
C GLN A 26 -12.01 4.39 7.46
N ALA A 27 -12.03 3.32 8.26
CA ALA A 27 -10.85 2.88 9.00
C ALA A 27 -9.72 2.45 8.05
N LEU A 28 -10.06 1.71 6.98
CA LEU A 28 -9.07 1.28 5.99
C LEU A 28 -8.53 2.44 5.14
N GLU A 29 -9.36 3.44 4.83
CA GLU A 29 -8.90 4.67 4.19
C GLU A 29 -7.87 5.40 5.04
N GLN A 30 -8.19 5.60 6.32
CA GLN A 30 -7.27 6.26 7.25
C GLN A 30 -5.96 5.48 7.40
N LEU A 31 -6.04 4.15 7.49
CA LEU A 31 -4.86 3.27 7.55
C LEU A 31 -3.92 3.46 6.35
N LEU A 32 -4.45 3.43 5.13
CA LEU A 32 -3.62 3.59 3.92
C LEU A 32 -3.07 5.02 3.78
N LEU A 33 -3.82 6.03 4.21
CA LEU A 33 -3.33 7.41 4.26
C LEU A 33 -2.17 7.57 5.26
N ASP A 34 -2.27 6.93 6.42
CA ASP A 34 -1.20 6.96 7.42
C ASP A 34 0.04 6.17 6.95
N ALA A 35 -0.15 5.05 6.27
CA ALA A 35 0.94 4.30 5.64
C ALA A 35 1.64 5.14 4.55
N ALA A 36 0.88 5.85 3.71
CA ALA A 36 1.44 6.75 2.71
C ALA A 36 2.25 7.90 3.33
N ARG A 37 1.74 8.52 4.40
CA ARG A 37 2.45 9.58 5.13
C ARG A 37 3.72 9.08 5.79
N ALA A 38 3.68 7.90 6.40
CA ALA A 38 4.85 7.24 7.00
C ALA A 38 5.93 6.93 5.96
N ALA A 39 5.52 6.57 4.74
CA ALA A 39 6.42 6.37 3.61
C ALA A 39 7.04 7.66 3.04
N HIS A 40 6.62 8.83 3.55
CA HIS A 40 6.90 10.16 2.98
C HIS A 40 6.34 10.35 1.56
N ALA A 41 5.28 9.64 1.21
CA ALA A 41 4.62 9.77 -0.08
C ALA A 41 3.67 10.99 -0.11
N THR A 42 3.66 11.69 -1.24
CA THR A 42 2.71 12.78 -1.50
C THR A 42 1.38 12.19 -1.96
N VAL A 43 0.35 12.29 -1.12
CA VAL A 43 -1.02 11.86 -1.44
C VAL A 43 -1.67 12.85 -2.40
N ILE A 44 -2.28 12.31 -3.46
CA ILE A 44 -3.04 13.09 -4.46
C ILE A 44 -4.55 12.95 -4.21
N GLN A 45 -5.02 11.72 -4.04
CA GLN A 45 -6.44 11.41 -3.79
C GLN A 45 -6.60 10.03 -3.15
N SER A 46 -7.73 9.79 -2.49
CA SER A 46 -8.17 8.49 -1.99
C SER A 46 -9.58 8.19 -2.46
N VAL A 47 -9.86 6.92 -2.76
CA VAL A 47 -11.19 6.41 -3.13
C VAL A 47 -11.39 5.05 -2.50
N PHE A 48 -12.45 4.89 -1.72
CA PHE A 48 -12.80 3.64 -1.03
C PHE A 48 -14.27 3.29 -1.30
N HIS A 49 -14.53 2.01 -1.47
CA HIS A 49 -15.85 1.46 -1.68
C HIS A 49 -16.06 0.24 -0.79
N GLN A 50 -17.09 0.30 0.05
CA GLN A 50 -17.57 -0.84 0.82
C GLN A 50 -18.66 -1.57 0.04
N PHE A 51 -18.47 -2.87 -0.14
CA PHE A 51 -19.43 -3.74 -0.83
C PHE A 51 -20.50 -4.26 0.13
N SER A 52 -21.57 -4.81 -0.46
CA SER A 52 -22.61 -5.55 0.23
C SER A 52 -22.53 -7.03 -0.17
N PRO A 53 -22.56 -7.98 0.79
CA PRO A 53 -22.81 -7.78 2.22
C PRO A 53 -21.59 -7.30 3.03
N TYR A 54 -20.38 -7.46 2.51
CA TYR A 54 -19.14 -7.08 3.20
C TYR A 54 -17.96 -6.98 2.23
N GLY A 55 -16.86 -6.42 2.71
CA GLY A 55 -15.60 -6.24 1.99
C GLY A 55 -15.41 -4.81 1.51
N VAL A 56 -14.14 -4.43 1.33
CA VAL A 56 -13.74 -3.08 0.94
C VAL A 56 -12.70 -3.17 -0.16
N SER A 57 -12.82 -2.28 -1.14
CA SER A 57 -11.73 -1.97 -2.07
C SER A 57 -11.39 -0.49 -1.96
N GLY A 58 -10.11 -0.20 -1.90
CA GLY A 58 -9.62 1.16 -1.73
C GLY A 58 -8.30 1.40 -2.41
N VAL A 59 -8.09 2.64 -2.85
CA VAL A 59 -6.84 3.10 -3.42
C VAL A 59 -6.51 4.51 -2.93
N VAL A 60 -5.27 4.70 -2.53
CA VAL A 60 -4.65 6.01 -2.32
C VAL A 60 -3.68 6.23 -3.47
N VAL A 61 -4.02 7.17 -4.34
CA VAL A 61 -3.12 7.61 -5.42
C VAL A 61 -2.10 8.55 -4.82
N ILE A 62 -0.83 8.22 -4.99
CA ILE A 62 0.31 9.05 -4.60
C ILE A 62 1.03 9.54 -5.86
N ALA A 63 1.87 10.55 -5.72
CA ALA A 63 2.62 11.06 -6.86
C ALA A 63 3.46 9.94 -7.52
N GLU A 64 3.11 9.61 -8.77
CA GLU A 64 3.71 8.57 -9.63
C GLU A 64 3.46 7.09 -9.25
N SER A 65 2.58 6.77 -8.29
CA SER A 65 2.28 5.37 -7.90
C SER A 65 1.00 5.24 -7.06
N HIS A 66 0.86 4.23 -6.18
CA HIS A 66 -0.35 4.02 -5.38
C HIS A 66 -0.13 3.10 -4.18
N LEU A 67 -1.02 3.23 -3.18
CA LEU A 67 -1.31 2.18 -2.21
C LEU A 67 -2.73 1.66 -2.48
N ALA A 68 -2.95 0.35 -2.52
CA ALA A 68 -4.26 -0.24 -2.72
C ALA A 68 -4.55 -1.35 -1.71
N ILE A 69 -5.82 -1.59 -1.42
CA ILE A 69 -6.29 -2.65 -0.54
C ILE A 69 -7.57 -3.28 -1.05
N HIS A 70 -7.65 -4.61 -0.95
CA HIS A 70 -8.86 -5.40 -1.18
C HIS A 70 -9.04 -6.36 0.00
N THR A 71 -10.22 -6.36 0.61
CA THR A 71 -10.49 -7.16 1.81
C THR A 71 -11.56 -8.22 1.58
N TRP A 72 -11.39 -9.34 2.28
CA TRP A 72 -12.37 -10.42 2.42
C TRP A 72 -12.57 -10.72 3.92
N PRO A 73 -13.46 -9.97 4.59
CA PRO A 73 -13.72 -10.11 6.03
C PRO A 73 -14.06 -11.54 6.47
N GLU A 74 -14.79 -12.29 5.63
CA GLU A 74 -15.19 -13.66 5.89
C GLU A 74 -14.01 -14.66 5.99
N TYR A 75 -12.84 -14.27 5.49
CA TYR A 75 -11.60 -15.05 5.59
C TYR A 75 -10.56 -14.39 6.50
N GLY A 76 -10.87 -13.24 7.12
CA GLY A 76 -9.89 -12.46 7.87
C GLY A 76 -8.69 -12.04 7.01
N TYR A 77 -8.93 -11.77 5.72
CA TYR A 77 -7.89 -11.59 4.71
C TYR A 77 -7.92 -10.21 4.05
N ALA A 78 -6.73 -9.65 3.81
CA ALA A 78 -6.55 -8.47 2.97
C ALA A 78 -5.35 -8.62 2.04
N ALA A 79 -5.54 -8.25 0.77
CA ALA A 79 -4.50 -8.05 -0.22
C ALA A 79 -4.16 -6.57 -0.29
N ILE A 80 -2.88 -6.21 -0.15
CA ILE A 80 -2.42 -4.83 -0.13
C ILE A 80 -1.25 -4.65 -1.09
N ASP A 81 -1.32 -3.61 -1.90
CA ASP A 81 -0.27 -3.17 -2.82
C ASP A 81 0.32 -1.86 -2.28
N ILE A 82 1.64 -1.82 -2.02
CA ILE A 82 2.36 -0.59 -1.66
C ILE A 82 3.40 -0.32 -2.74
N PHE A 83 3.01 0.44 -3.76
CA PHE A 83 3.89 0.83 -4.84
C PHE A 83 4.38 2.26 -4.61
N THR A 84 5.69 2.45 -4.52
CA THR A 84 6.30 3.79 -4.43
C THR A 84 7.38 3.99 -5.48
N CYS A 85 7.56 5.24 -5.89
CA CYS A 85 8.60 5.68 -6.81
C CYS A 85 9.59 6.61 -6.08
N GLY A 86 10.86 6.53 -6.43
CA GLY A 86 11.91 7.39 -5.87
C GLY A 86 12.72 6.77 -4.71
N PRO A 87 13.99 7.16 -4.55
CA PRO A 87 14.94 6.49 -3.65
C PRO A 87 14.79 6.85 -2.17
N LYS A 88 14.00 7.88 -1.83
CA LYS A 88 13.83 8.38 -0.45
C LYS A 88 12.60 7.79 0.27
N MET A 89 11.84 6.91 -0.39
CA MET A 89 10.60 6.36 0.17
C MET A 89 10.88 5.28 1.22
N ASP A 90 10.21 5.38 2.35
CA ASP A 90 10.36 4.46 3.48
C ASP A 90 9.22 3.41 3.48
N LEU A 91 9.39 2.35 2.68
CA LEU A 91 8.42 1.27 2.63
C LEU A 91 8.37 0.45 3.93
N ASP A 92 9.44 0.47 4.72
CA ASP A 92 9.49 -0.24 6.00
C ASP A 92 8.62 0.48 7.04
N ALA A 93 8.61 1.82 7.04
CA ALA A 93 7.66 2.59 7.84
C ALA A 93 6.20 2.35 7.39
N ALA A 94 5.95 2.26 6.08
CA ALA A 94 4.61 1.99 5.55
C ALA A 94 4.08 0.62 6.01
N ILE A 95 4.90 -0.43 5.91
CA ILE A 95 4.48 -1.78 6.30
C ILE A 95 4.28 -1.90 7.82
N GLU A 96 5.05 -1.19 8.63
CA GLU A 96 4.85 -1.19 10.09
C GLU A 96 3.52 -0.54 10.49
N VAL A 97 3.08 0.50 9.75
CA VAL A 97 1.71 1.04 9.92
C VAL A 97 0.66 0.00 9.59
N ILE A 98 0.79 -0.73 8.46
CA ILE A 98 -0.14 -1.80 8.09
C ILE A 98 -0.16 -2.90 9.16
N ARG A 99 1.02 -3.32 9.65
CA ARG A 99 1.17 -4.33 10.70
C ARG A 99 0.48 -3.91 12.00
N ALA A 100 0.69 -2.68 12.44
CA ALA A 100 0.07 -2.17 13.65
C ALA A 100 -1.44 -1.99 13.49
N GLY A 101 -1.91 -1.60 12.30
CA GLY A 101 -3.32 -1.30 12.03
C GLY A 101 -4.20 -2.53 11.86
N LEU A 102 -3.79 -3.50 11.01
CA LEU A 102 -4.59 -4.70 10.74
C LEU A 102 -4.31 -5.85 11.71
N GLY A 103 -3.13 -5.86 12.32
CA GLY A 103 -2.65 -7.01 13.06
C GLY A 103 -2.51 -8.25 12.15
N GLY A 104 -2.63 -9.42 12.76
CA GLY A 104 -2.58 -10.69 12.04
C GLY A 104 -1.18 -11.09 11.56
N ARG A 105 -1.14 -12.13 10.73
CA ARG A 105 0.08 -12.60 10.09
C ARG A 105 0.26 -11.91 8.74
N ILE A 106 1.45 -11.39 8.50
CA ILE A 106 1.80 -10.70 7.25
C ILE A 106 2.83 -11.52 6.49
N PHE A 107 2.57 -11.70 5.20
CA PHE A 107 3.55 -12.14 4.21
C PHE A 107 3.73 -11.03 3.17
N GLN A 108 4.95 -10.77 2.74
CA GLN A 108 5.21 -9.74 1.73
C GLN A 108 6.29 -10.18 0.74
N ILE A 109 6.14 -9.74 -0.51
CA ILE A 109 7.17 -9.85 -1.54
C ILE A 109 7.46 -8.46 -2.11
N GLU A 110 8.73 -8.20 -2.44
CA GLU A 110 9.12 -6.96 -3.12
C GLU A 110 9.39 -7.21 -4.60
N ILE A 111 8.75 -6.41 -5.44
CA ILE A 111 8.97 -6.36 -6.89
C ILE A 111 9.62 -5.02 -7.22
N ARG A 112 10.78 -5.06 -7.86
CA ARG A 112 11.43 -3.88 -8.44
C ARG A 112 10.77 -3.54 -9.77
N ARG A 113 10.12 -2.37 -9.86
CA ARG A 113 9.38 -1.95 -11.05
C ARG A 113 10.30 -1.14 -11.97
N GLY A 114 10.31 -1.47 -13.26
CA GLY A 114 11.10 -0.74 -14.26
C GLY A 114 12.61 -0.96 -14.15
N GLN A 115 13.05 -2.17 -13.81
CA GLN A 115 14.48 -2.51 -13.88
C GLN A 115 15.01 -2.37 -15.31
N GLY A 116 16.18 -1.76 -15.45
CA GLY A 116 16.86 -1.61 -16.75
C GLY A 116 16.40 -0.41 -17.60
N VAL A 117 15.49 0.42 -17.09
CA VAL A 117 15.13 1.69 -17.74
C VAL A 117 16.30 2.67 -17.61
N GLN A 118 16.95 2.97 -18.73
CA GLN A 118 18.07 3.92 -18.78
C GLN A 118 17.49 5.34 -18.82
N SER A 119 17.83 6.15 -17.79
CA SER A 119 17.32 7.49 -17.48
C SER A 119 15.95 7.51 -16.77
N PHE A 120 15.99 7.68 -15.45
CA PHE A 120 14.82 8.01 -14.63
C PHE A 120 14.98 9.42 -14.08
N GLN A 121 14.03 10.28 -14.41
CA GLN A 121 13.76 11.52 -13.70
C GLN A 121 12.39 11.32 -13.04
N CYS A 122 12.35 11.16 -11.71
CA CYS A 122 11.10 11.21 -10.97
C CYS A 122 10.48 12.58 -11.27
N ALA A 123 9.28 12.60 -11.84
CA ALA A 123 8.61 13.82 -12.26
C ALA A 123 8.25 14.73 -11.08
N VAL A 124 8.05 14.17 -9.89
CA VAL A 124 7.99 14.92 -8.62
C VAL A 124 9.36 14.94 -7.96
N GLY A 125 10.02 16.09 -8.04
CA GLY A 125 11.24 16.38 -7.28
C GLY A 125 10.99 16.20 -5.78
N ALA A 126 11.77 15.33 -5.14
CA ALA A 126 11.75 15.10 -3.71
C ALA A 126 12.64 16.08 -2.95
#